data_AF-A0AAV0M238-F1
#
_entry.id   AF-A0AAV0M238-F1
#
_cell.length_a   1.000
_cell.length_b   1.000
_cell.length_c   1.000
_cell.angle_alpha   90.00
_cell.angle_beta   90.00
_cell.angle_gamma   90.00
#
_symmetry.space_group_name_H-M   'P 1'
#
loop_
_entity.id
_entity.type
_entity.pdbx_description
1 polymer ?
#
loop_
_entity_poly.entity_id
_entity_poly.type
_entity_poly.pdbx_seq_one_letter_code
_entity_poly.pdbx_strand_id
1 'polypeptide(L)'
;MQQNFSISPKTIPFQAVLQHLISLTKTNTSDIGTHLLELFHSDASIGHQPYHHDGEGSRKAYGAFNNAGEKVLKENPGALSNKQIVGMAREVLNRQEFENQHPCSYCSDKNADAAFLCQ
;
A
#
# COMPACT_ATOMS: atom_id res chain seq x y z
N MET A 1 -28.57 3.32 -5.85
CA MET A 1 -27.68 4.31 -6.51
C MET A 1 -26.30 3.69 -6.60
N GLN A 2 -25.77 3.48 -7.81
CA GLN A 2 -24.35 3.16 -7.99
C GLN A 2 -23.53 4.43 -7.76
N GLN A 3 -22.40 4.31 -7.06
CA GLN A 3 -21.43 5.39 -6.90
C GLN A 3 -20.31 5.14 -7.93
N ASN A 4 -20.18 6.02 -8.91
CA ASN A 4 -19.22 5.85 -10.00
C ASN A 4 -17.81 6.27 -9.53
N PHE A 5 -17.08 5.34 -8.93
CA PHE A 5 -15.75 5.59 -8.39
C PHE A 5 -14.70 5.72 -9.51
N SER A 6 -13.95 6.83 -9.52
CA SER A 6 -12.76 6.97 -10.37
C SER A 6 -11.60 6.15 -9.77
N ILE A 7 -11.33 4.97 -10.32
CA ILE A 7 -10.29 4.05 -9.83
C ILE A 7 -8.94 4.39 -10.46
N SER A 8 -8.05 5.05 -9.71
CA SER A 8 -6.64 5.19 -10.08
C SER A 8 -5.82 3.97 -9.60
N PRO A 9 -5.10 3.26 -10.48
CA PRO A 9 -4.11 2.27 -10.05
C PRO A 9 -3.05 2.91 -9.13
N LYS A 10 -2.64 2.20 -8.07
CA LYS A 10 -1.53 2.63 -7.21
C LYS A 10 -0.14 2.24 -7.75
N THR A 11 -0.09 1.44 -8.81
CA THR A 11 1.15 1.06 -9.50
C THR A 11 1.64 2.21 -10.36
N ILE A 12 2.81 2.76 -10.04
CA ILE A 12 3.50 3.73 -10.90
C ILE A 12 4.39 2.94 -11.89
N PRO A 13 4.27 3.15 -13.22
CA PRO A 13 5.12 2.44 -14.18
C PRO A 13 6.61 2.78 -14.00
N PHE A 14 7.49 1.78 -14.10
CA PHE A 14 8.95 1.95 -13.99
C PHE A 14 9.49 3.11 -14.85
N GLN A 15 9.07 3.19 -16.12
CA GLN A 15 9.53 4.25 -17.03
C GLN A 15 9.06 5.65 -16.60
N ALA A 16 7.89 5.77 -15.96
CA ALA A 16 7.42 7.05 -15.43
C ALA A 16 8.25 7.49 -14.22
N VAL A 17 8.62 6.56 -13.34
CA VAL A 17 9.56 6.80 -12.22
C VAL A 17 10.94 7.22 -12.77
N LEU A 18 11.50 6.43 -13.69
CA LEU A 18 12.84 6.67 -14.24
C LEU A 18 12.94 8.02 -14.98
N GLN A 19 11.96 8.35 -15.84
CA GLN A 19 11.96 9.65 -16.54
C GLN A 19 11.79 10.83 -15.58
N HIS A 20 11.01 10.67 -14.50
CA HIS A 20 10.90 11.70 -13.47
C HIS A 20 12.23 11.89 -12.72
N LEU A 21 12.90 10.81 -12.33
CA LEU A 21 14.20 10.84 -11.65
C LEU A 21 15.30 11.46 -12.52
N ILE A 22 15.39 11.08 -13.80
CA ILE A 22 16.30 11.70 -14.81
C ILE A 22 16.03 13.20 -14.92
N SER A 23 14.75 13.62 -14.96
CA SER A 23 14.38 15.04 -15.03
C SER A 23 14.75 15.84 -13.77
N LEU A 24 14.95 15.19 -12.62
CA LEU A 24 15.31 15.86 -11.37
C LEU A 24 16.83 15.95 -11.20
N THR A 25 17.56 14.85 -11.37
CA THR A 25 19.03 14.84 -11.19
C THR A 25 19.81 15.33 -12.41
N LYS A 26 19.20 15.33 -13.59
CA LYS A 26 19.84 15.61 -14.90
C LYS A 26 20.93 14.60 -15.28
N THR A 27 21.00 13.46 -14.58
CA THR A 27 21.86 12.32 -14.91
C THR A 27 21.18 11.43 -15.94
N ASN A 28 21.91 10.86 -16.91
CA ASN A 28 21.36 9.90 -17.87
C ASN A 28 21.86 8.48 -17.53
N THR A 29 21.24 7.85 -16.54
CA THR A 29 21.48 6.45 -16.15
C THR A 29 20.15 5.70 -16.08
N SER A 30 20.18 4.37 -16.16
CA SER A 30 19.03 3.49 -15.88
C SER A 30 18.99 3.01 -14.43
N ASP A 31 20.04 3.26 -13.66
CA ASP A 31 20.11 2.90 -12.24
C ASP A 31 19.33 3.90 -11.37
N ILE A 32 18.19 3.44 -10.84
CA ILE A 32 17.38 4.20 -9.89
C ILE A 32 18.12 4.43 -8.56
N GLY A 33 19.05 3.56 -8.15
CA GLY A 33 19.83 3.73 -6.92
C GLY A 33 20.65 5.02 -6.93
N THR A 34 21.42 5.24 -8.00
CA THR A 34 22.16 6.48 -8.26
C THR A 34 21.25 7.71 -8.19
N HIS A 35 20.06 7.66 -8.82
CA HIS A 35 19.13 8.80 -8.77
C HIS A 35 18.57 9.07 -7.36
N LEU A 36 18.23 8.04 -6.59
CA LEU A 36 17.70 8.22 -5.23
C LEU A 36 18.78 8.76 -4.28
N LEU A 37 20.03 8.32 -4.42
CA LEU A 37 21.16 8.84 -3.66
C LEU A 37 21.50 10.30 -4.01
N GLU A 38 21.34 10.71 -5.27
CA GLU A 38 21.56 12.10 -5.70
C GLU A 38 20.42 13.05 -5.28
N LEU A 39 19.17 12.58 -5.15
CA LEU A 39 18.04 13.43 -4.75
C LEU A 39 17.81 13.52 -3.24
N PHE A 40 18.03 12.42 -2.52
CA PHE A 40 17.67 12.31 -1.11
C PHE A 40 18.89 12.11 -0.20
N HIS A 41 20.06 11.75 -0.72
CA HIS A 41 21.29 11.56 0.03
C HIS A 41 21.13 10.60 1.24
N SER A 42 21.11 11.13 2.47
CA SER A 42 20.84 10.42 3.73
C SER A 42 19.40 9.93 3.87
N ASP A 43 18.47 10.51 3.11
CA ASP A 43 17.03 10.38 3.29
C ASP A 43 16.38 9.46 2.24
N ALA A 44 17.21 8.73 1.48
CA ALA A 44 16.76 7.70 0.55
C ALA A 44 16.25 6.45 1.30
N SER A 45 16.00 5.34 0.58
CA SER A 45 15.61 4.08 1.22
C SER A 45 16.85 3.24 1.57
N ILE A 46 16.87 2.66 2.77
CA ILE A 46 17.90 1.73 3.26
C ILE A 46 18.23 0.57 2.30
N GLY A 47 17.31 0.16 1.42
CA GLY A 47 17.62 -0.81 0.34
C GLY A 47 18.69 -0.33 -0.66
N HIS A 48 19.06 0.95 -0.60
CA HIS A 48 20.05 1.62 -1.45
C HIS A 48 21.09 2.41 -0.62
N GLN A 49 21.16 2.22 0.71
CA GLN A 49 22.02 2.99 1.63
C GLN A 49 22.56 2.15 2.80
N PRO A 50 23.61 2.62 3.50
CA PRO A 50 23.88 2.24 4.88
C PRO A 50 22.96 3.02 5.86
N TYR A 51 21.94 2.34 6.41
CA TYR A 51 21.15 2.66 7.63
C TYR A 51 21.05 4.13 8.14
N HIS A 52 19.89 4.81 7.96
CA HIS A 52 18.91 5.12 9.05
C HIS A 52 17.67 5.95 8.59
N HIS A 53 16.64 5.98 9.46
CA HIS A 53 15.30 6.62 9.45
C HIS A 53 15.26 8.19 9.37
N ASP A 54 14.15 8.93 9.13
CA ASP A 54 12.68 8.70 8.90
C ASP A 54 11.97 9.98 8.35
N GLY A 55 10.74 9.92 7.78
CA GLY A 55 9.83 11.11 7.75
C GLY A 55 8.79 11.30 6.60
N GLU A 56 7.51 11.16 6.97
CA GLU A 56 6.20 11.72 6.50
C GLU A 56 6.20 13.13 5.83
N GLY A 57 5.24 13.62 5.00
CA GLY A 57 3.90 13.23 4.48
C GLY A 57 3.18 14.48 3.86
N SER A 58 1.91 14.58 3.47
CA SER A 58 0.78 13.66 3.13
C SER A 58 -0.34 14.44 2.36
N ARG A 59 -1.37 13.79 1.75
CA ARG A 59 -2.64 14.40 1.24
C ARG A 59 -3.77 13.34 1.13
N LYS A 60 -5.04 13.70 1.32
CA LYS A 60 -6.14 12.71 1.49
C LYS A 60 -6.87 12.30 0.20
N ALA A 61 -6.55 11.09 -0.27
CA ALA A 61 -7.47 10.16 -0.94
C ALA A 61 -7.41 8.81 -0.20
N TYR A 62 -8.49 8.02 -0.18
CA TYR A 62 -8.50 6.74 0.56
C TYR A 62 -8.02 5.56 -0.31
N GLY A 63 -7.42 4.55 0.32
CA GLY A 63 -7.14 3.27 -0.34
C GLY A 63 -8.34 2.33 -0.23
N ALA A 64 -8.75 1.69 -1.32
CA ALA A 64 -9.91 0.80 -1.36
C ALA A 64 -9.84 -0.31 -0.29
N PHE A 65 -8.72 -1.04 -0.19
CA PHE A 65 -8.53 -2.05 0.86
C PHE A 65 -8.60 -1.48 2.29
N ASN A 66 -8.06 -0.28 2.54
CA ASN A 66 -8.11 0.32 3.88
C ASN A 66 -9.55 0.66 4.28
N ASN A 67 -10.31 1.25 3.36
CA ASN A 67 -11.73 1.54 3.53
C ASN A 67 -12.57 0.26 3.68
N ALA A 68 -12.19 -0.83 2.98
CA ALA A 68 -12.83 -2.14 3.13
C ALA A 68 -12.57 -2.74 4.52
N GLY A 69 -11.32 -2.71 5.00
CA GLY A 69 -10.97 -3.17 6.35
C GLY A 69 -11.65 -2.36 7.46
N GLU A 70 -11.63 -1.02 7.35
CA GLU A 70 -12.41 -0.14 8.24
C GLU A 70 -13.91 -0.46 8.24
N LYS A 71 -14.48 -0.80 7.09
CA LYS A 71 -15.90 -1.16 6.99
C LYS A 71 -16.18 -2.49 7.71
N VAL A 72 -15.37 -3.52 7.49
CA VAL A 72 -15.50 -4.81 8.19
C VAL A 72 -15.45 -4.63 9.70
N LEU A 73 -14.49 -3.83 10.21
CA LEU A 73 -14.36 -3.52 11.63
C LEU A 73 -15.58 -2.79 12.21
N LYS A 74 -16.17 -1.85 11.47
CA LYS A 74 -17.36 -1.09 11.90
C LYS A 74 -18.64 -1.94 11.88
N GLU A 75 -18.72 -2.93 11.00
CA GLU A 75 -19.86 -3.85 10.89
C GLU A 75 -19.77 -5.07 11.82
N ASN A 76 -18.60 -5.34 12.43
CA ASN A 76 -18.35 -6.51 13.27
C ASN A 76 -17.63 -6.11 14.57
N PRO A 77 -18.37 -5.76 15.65
CA PRO A 77 -17.79 -5.24 16.89
C PRO A 77 -17.22 -6.32 17.83
N GLY A 78 -17.30 -7.61 17.48
CA GLY A 78 -16.63 -8.70 18.19
C GLY A 78 -15.26 -9.00 17.58
N ALA A 79 -14.37 -9.64 18.34
CA ALA A 79 -13.05 -10.00 17.87
C ALA A 79 -13.10 -10.90 16.60
N LEU A 80 -12.34 -10.50 15.58
CA LEU A 80 -12.17 -11.24 14.32
C LEU A 80 -10.71 -11.68 14.20
N SER A 81 -10.46 -12.85 13.59
CA SER A 81 -9.10 -13.27 13.28
C SER A 81 -8.50 -12.50 12.10
N ASN A 82 -7.16 -12.50 12.00
CA ASN A 82 -6.45 -11.89 10.86
C ASN A 82 -6.94 -12.44 9.50
N LYS A 83 -7.28 -13.73 9.46
CA LYS A 83 -7.88 -14.42 8.30
C LYS A 83 -9.31 -13.97 8.01
N GLN A 84 -10.14 -13.77 9.04
CA GLN A 84 -11.51 -13.25 8.87
C GLN A 84 -11.51 -11.82 8.30
N ILE A 85 -10.68 -10.92 8.84
CA ILE A 85 -10.55 -9.54 8.35
C ILE A 85 -10.20 -9.51 6.85
N VAL A 86 -9.20 -10.27 6.42
CA VAL A 86 -8.80 -10.32 5.00
C VAL A 86 -9.87 -10.96 4.13
N GLY A 87 -10.53 -12.04 4.60
CA GLY A 87 -11.64 -12.67 3.88
C GLY A 87 -12.81 -11.72 3.64
N MET A 88 -13.31 -11.09 4.70
CA MET A 88 -14.45 -10.16 4.63
C MET A 88 -14.10 -8.88 3.87
N ALA A 89 -12.84 -8.42 3.92
CA ALA A 89 -12.39 -7.27 3.12
C ALA A 89 -12.38 -7.58 1.61
N ARG A 90 -12.04 -8.80 1.19
CA ARG A 90 -12.20 -9.24 -0.22
C ARG A 90 -13.67 -9.19 -0.65
N GLU A 91 -14.60 -9.66 0.18
CA GLU A 91 -16.02 -9.57 -0.15
C GLU A 91 -16.49 -8.11 -0.30
N VAL A 92 -16.02 -7.20 0.56
CA VAL A 92 -16.35 -5.77 0.46
C VAL A 92 -15.80 -5.17 -0.84
N LEU A 93 -14.57 -5.54 -1.25
CA LEU A 93 -13.99 -5.09 -2.51
C LEU A 93 -14.74 -5.64 -3.74
N ASN A 94 -15.10 -6.93 -3.72
CA ASN A 94 -15.90 -7.56 -4.78
C ASN A 94 -17.29 -6.91 -4.89
N ARG A 95 -17.97 -6.65 -3.75
CA ARG A 95 -19.25 -5.90 -3.69
C ARG A 95 -19.12 -4.41 -4.06
N GLN A 96 -17.90 -3.92 -4.29
CA GLN A 96 -17.60 -2.55 -4.72
C GLN A 96 -16.89 -2.53 -6.09
N GLU A 97 -16.96 -3.63 -6.86
CA GLU A 97 -16.44 -3.73 -8.24
C GLU A 97 -14.90 -3.49 -8.34
N PHE A 98 -14.17 -3.59 -7.21
CA PHE A 98 -12.69 -3.54 -7.15
C PHE A 98 -12.05 -4.90 -7.49
N GLU A 99 -12.55 -5.60 -8.52
CA GLU A 99 -12.22 -7.00 -8.83
C GLU A 99 -10.72 -7.28 -9.01
N ASN A 100 -9.95 -6.27 -9.43
CA ASN A 100 -8.49 -6.33 -9.58
C ASN A 100 -7.70 -6.23 -8.25
N GLN A 101 -8.36 -6.07 -7.09
CA GLN A 101 -7.71 -6.05 -5.77
C GLN A 101 -8.09 -7.28 -4.94
N HIS A 102 -7.14 -8.19 -4.75
CA HIS A 102 -7.29 -9.37 -3.91
C HIS A 102 -6.27 -9.36 -2.75
N PRO A 103 -6.57 -8.68 -1.62
CA PRO A 103 -5.69 -8.61 -0.45
C PRO A 103 -5.35 -9.99 0.12
N CYS A 104 -4.15 -10.16 0.67
CA CYS A 104 -3.69 -11.41 1.30
C CYS A 104 -3.05 -11.12 2.66
N SER A 105 -3.22 -12.06 3.60
CA SER A 105 -2.40 -12.12 4.81
C SER A 105 -1.14 -12.94 4.53
N TYR A 106 -0.02 -12.55 5.14
CA TYR A 106 1.25 -13.26 5.09
C TYR A 106 1.75 -13.47 6.53
N CYS A 107 1.35 -14.58 7.14
CA CYS A 107 1.67 -14.93 8.52
C CYS A 107 1.66 -16.46 8.70
N SER A 108 2.09 -16.94 9.87
CA SER A 108 1.90 -18.36 10.26
C SER A 108 0.43 -18.67 10.52
N ASP A 109 0.04 -19.96 10.47
CA ASP A 109 -1.34 -20.39 10.72
C ASP A 109 -1.85 -19.96 12.11
N LYS A 110 -1.00 -20.11 13.14
CA LYS A 110 -1.26 -19.60 14.50
C LYS A 110 -1.65 -18.12 14.50
N ASN A 111 -1.01 -17.31 13.67
CA ASN A 111 -1.29 -15.88 13.57
C ASN A 111 -2.49 -15.59 12.65
N ALA A 112 -2.76 -16.44 11.66
CA ALA A 112 -3.92 -16.31 10.78
C ALA A 112 -5.23 -16.48 11.54
N ASP A 113 -5.29 -17.46 12.45
CA ASP A 113 -6.46 -17.73 13.28
C ASP A 113 -6.45 -16.97 14.63
N ALA A 114 -5.35 -16.30 14.99
CA ALA A 114 -5.31 -15.33 16.10
C ALA A 114 -6.11 -14.05 15.78
N ALA A 115 -6.55 -13.36 16.83
CA ALA A 115 -7.26 -12.08 16.75
C ALA A 115 -6.47 -11.01 15.96
N PHE A 116 -7.20 -10.15 15.26
CA PHE A 116 -6.66 -9.03 14.51
C PHE A 116 -6.36 -7.87 15.45
N LEU A 117 -5.07 -7.64 15.72
CA LEU A 117 -4.58 -6.67 16.70
C LEU A 117 -5.14 -6.97 18.11
N CYS A 118 -5.20 -5.96 18.98
CA CYS A 118 -5.69 -6.06 20.35
C CYS A 118 -7.19 -5.69 20.41
N GLN A 119 -8.04 -6.54 19.83
CA GLN A 119 -9.50 -6.51 19.98
C GLN A 119 -9.97 -7.19 21.26
#